data_AF-A0A917I3C2-F1
#
_entry.id   AF-A0A917I3C2-F1
#
_cell.length_a   1.000
_cell.length_b   1.000
_cell.length_c   1.000
_cell.angle_alpha   90.00
_cell.angle_beta   90.00
_cell.angle_gamma   90.00
#
_symmetry.space_group_name_H-M   'P 1'
#
loop_
_entity.id
_entity.type
_entity.pdbx_description
1 polymer ?
#
loop_
_entity_poly.entity_id
_entity_poly.type
_entity_poly.pdbx_seq_one_letter_code
_entity_poly.pdbx_strand_id
1 'polypeptide(L)'
;MTFEQLNRHIIPMTEFTLKWRFTEEEYDCLSEQHLNELKPLDKVGAEFLADFLNDCKVHSELPFKNGMFRNLDKAKILENNDKEITKWLYQRAIPFDKEVFLSWNGNNGMITKWKFVVKYWNSIFYGGADDLTVFDQSLEWTLFFFHEDEIHFGTNKNYEPIVEFDKDWFVI
;
A
#
# COMPACT_ATOMS: atom_id res chain seq x y z
N MET A 1 -13.24 3.22 -16.82
CA MET A 1 -12.26 2.12 -16.82
C MET A 1 -12.70 1.09 -15.78
N THR A 2 -12.27 -0.17 -15.88
CA THR A 2 -12.46 -1.20 -14.84
C THR A 2 -11.11 -1.62 -14.26
N PHE A 3 -11.10 -2.30 -13.11
CA PHE A 3 -9.85 -2.80 -12.52
C PHE A 3 -9.12 -3.78 -13.45
N GLU A 4 -9.84 -4.60 -14.23
CA GLU A 4 -9.21 -5.52 -15.20
C GLU A 4 -8.46 -4.78 -16.31
N GLN A 5 -8.87 -3.55 -16.62
CA GLN A 5 -8.25 -2.72 -17.65
C GLN A 5 -6.97 -2.03 -17.17
N LEU A 6 -6.71 -1.95 -15.85
CA LEU A 6 -5.50 -1.32 -15.30
C LEU A 6 -4.21 -1.97 -15.78
N ASN A 7 -4.22 -3.27 -16.07
CA ASN A 7 -3.02 -3.95 -16.60
C ASN A 7 -2.52 -3.36 -17.93
N ARG A 8 -3.38 -2.66 -18.69
CA ARG A 8 -2.99 -1.96 -19.93
C ARG A 8 -2.28 -0.63 -19.69
N HIS A 9 -2.35 -0.13 -18.46
CA HIS A 9 -1.77 1.11 -18.00
C HIS A 9 -0.50 0.90 -17.17
N ILE A 10 0.02 -0.34 -17.12
CA ILE A 10 1.30 -0.62 -16.47
C ILE A 10 2.42 -0.04 -17.33
N ILE A 11 3.29 0.74 -16.70
CA ILE A 11 4.49 1.31 -17.30
C ILE A 11 5.76 0.66 -16.74
N PRO A 12 6.88 0.71 -17.47
CA PRO A 12 8.17 0.29 -16.93
C PRO A 12 8.55 1.08 -15.67
N MET A 13 9.22 0.44 -14.71
CA MET A 13 9.74 1.12 -13.51
C MET A 13 10.62 2.34 -13.86
N THR A 14 11.34 2.30 -14.98
CA THR A 14 12.17 3.42 -15.45
C THR A 14 11.38 4.70 -15.76
N GLU A 15 10.07 4.59 -15.99
CA GLU A 15 9.16 5.71 -16.27
C GLU A 15 8.37 6.16 -15.03
N PHE A 16 8.41 5.40 -13.93
CA PHE A 16 7.69 5.75 -12.71
C PHE A 16 8.33 6.95 -12.02
N THR A 17 7.51 7.93 -11.62
CA THR A 17 8.03 9.19 -11.05
C THR A 17 8.73 8.99 -9.70
N LEU A 18 8.33 7.95 -8.96
CA LEU A 18 8.90 7.59 -7.66
C LEU A 18 9.92 6.43 -7.74
N LYS A 19 10.42 6.10 -8.94
CA LYS A 19 11.34 4.96 -9.15
C LYS A 19 12.59 4.99 -8.28
N TRP A 20 13.09 6.18 -7.97
CA TRP A 20 14.31 6.40 -7.18
C TRP A 20 14.24 5.73 -5.80
N ARG A 21 13.02 5.55 -5.24
CA ARG A 21 12.79 4.83 -3.99
C ARG A 21 13.15 3.35 -4.04
N PHE A 22 13.18 2.77 -5.24
CA PHE A 22 13.35 1.33 -5.46
C PHE A 22 14.62 0.98 -6.26
N THR A 23 15.28 1.97 -6.85
CA THR A 23 16.38 1.73 -7.82
C THR A 23 17.70 2.44 -7.47
N GLU A 24 17.72 3.32 -6.47
CA GLU A 24 18.91 4.12 -6.15
C GLU A 24 19.50 3.70 -4.79
N GLU A 25 20.83 3.61 -4.70
CA GLU A 25 21.55 3.12 -3.51
C GLU A 25 21.39 4.00 -2.27
N GLU A 26 21.06 5.29 -2.43
CA GLU A 26 20.77 6.21 -1.32
C GLU A 26 19.46 5.84 -0.59
N TYR A 27 18.58 5.09 -1.26
CA TYR A 27 17.30 4.62 -0.75
C TYR A 27 17.33 3.10 -0.70
N ASP A 28 16.35 2.42 -1.32
CA ASP A 28 16.42 0.99 -1.54
C ASP A 28 16.78 0.69 -2.99
N CYS A 29 17.70 -0.27 -3.17
CA CYS A 29 18.07 -0.82 -4.47
C CYS A 29 17.55 -2.26 -4.57
N LEU A 30 16.31 -2.41 -5.03
CA LEU A 30 15.63 -3.70 -5.11
C LEU A 30 16.21 -4.56 -6.24
N SER A 31 16.19 -5.87 -6.05
CA SER A 31 16.55 -6.82 -7.11
C SER A 31 15.57 -6.73 -8.28
N GLU A 32 16.04 -7.02 -9.49
CA GLU A 32 15.17 -7.06 -10.68
C GLU A 32 13.96 -7.97 -10.50
N GLN A 33 14.13 -9.11 -9.82
CA GLN A 33 13.04 -10.03 -9.51
C GLN A 33 11.93 -9.37 -8.69
N HIS A 34 12.27 -8.51 -7.73
CA HIS A 34 11.28 -7.79 -6.92
C HIS A 34 10.70 -6.58 -7.65
N LEU A 35 11.53 -5.86 -8.41
CA LEU A 35 11.06 -4.75 -9.26
C LEU A 35 10.02 -5.22 -10.27
N ASN A 36 10.15 -6.43 -10.84
CA ASN A 36 9.16 -7.00 -11.77
C ASN A 36 7.79 -7.28 -11.13
N GLU A 37 7.70 -7.30 -9.81
CA GLU A 37 6.45 -7.48 -9.06
C GLU A 37 5.84 -6.15 -8.58
N LEU A 38 6.56 -5.05 -8.76
CA LEU A 38 6.05 -3.69 -8.62
C LEU A 38 5.63 -3.24 -10.02
N LYS A 39 4.33 -3.01 -10.22
CA LYS A 39 3.77 -2.63 -11.53
C LYS A 39 3.24 -1.20 -11.46
N PRO A 40 4.10 -0.19 -11.67
CA PRO A 40 3.67 1.20 -11.68
C PRO A 40 2.65 1.44 -12.79
N LEU A 41 1.77 2.40 -12.56
CA LEU A 41 0.75 2.81 -13.52
C LEU A 41 1.13 4.13 -14.18
N ASP A 42 0.72 4.30 -15.43
CA ASP A 42 0.66 5.62 -16.06
C ASP A 42 -0.35 6.53 -15.33
N LYS A 43 -0.40 7.80 -15.76
CA LYS A 43 -1.31 8.79 -15.21
C LYS A 43 -2.79 8.35 -15.29
N VAL A 44 -3.21 7.70 -16.36
CA VAL A 44 -4.61 7.28 -16.54
C VAL A 44 -4.98 6.19 -15.54
N GLY A 45 -4.08 5.22 -15.33
CA GLY A 45 -4.23 4.18 -14.32
C GLY A 45 -4.23 4.75 -12.90
N ALA A 46 -3.33 5.69 -12.60
CA ALA A 46 -3.25 6.34 -11.30
C ALA A 46 -4.47 7.22 -10.99
N GLU A 47 -4.94 8.02 -11.97
CA GLU A 47 -6.17 8.81 -11.87
C GLU A 47 -7.36 7.93 -11.55
N PHE A 48 -7.50 6.79 -12.22
CA PHE A 48 -8.61 5.87 -11.92
C PHE A 48 -8.61 5.34 -10.49
N LEU A 49 -7.45 5.00 -9.93
CA LEU A 49 -7.37 4.56 -8.53
C LEU A 49 -7.79 5.70 -7.59
N ALA A 50 -7.32 6.92 -7.84
CA ALA A 50 -7.65 8.09 -7.05
C ALA A 50 -9.15 8.44 -7.16
N ASP A 51 -9.70 8.44 -8.37
CA ASP A 51 -11.12 8.69 -8.65
C ASP A 51 -12.00 7.62 -8.00
N PHE A 52 -11.61 6.34 -8.06
CA PHE A 52 -12.34 5.26 -7.39
C PHE A 52 -12.44 5.47 -5.87
N LEU A 53 -11.34 5.86 -5.23
CA LEU A 53 -11.32 6.19 -3.78
C LEU A 53 -12.18 7.43 -3.47
N ASN A 54 -12.14 8.44 -4.34
CA ASN A 54 -12.95 9.65 -4.20
C ASN A 54 -14.45 9.41 -4.40
N ASP A 55 -14.83 8.64 -5.42
CA ASP A 55 -16.22 8.25 -5.72
C ASP A 55 -16.82 7.42 -4.57
N CYS A 56 -16.02 6.52 -4.00
CA CYS A 56 -16.39 5.75 -2.81
C CYS A 56 -16.35 6.60 -1.53
N LYS A 57 -15.83 7.82 -1.61
CA LYS A 57 -15.66 8.78 -0.51
C LYS A 57 -14.83 8.21 0.63
N VAL A 58 -13.80 7.40 0.33
CA VAL A 58 -12.99 6.70 1.35
C VAL A 58 -12.43 7.68 2.37
N HIS A 59 -11.89 8.81 1.91
CA HIS A 59 -11.28 9.84 2.75
C HIS A 59 -12.11 11.14 2.82
N SER A 60 -13.45 11.07 2.69
CA SER A 60 -14.28 12.27 2.91
C SER A 60 -14.21 12.78 4.36
N GLU A 61 -13.73 11.94 5.27
CA GLU A 61 -13.34 12.23 6.64
C GLU A 61 -12.02 11.49 6.92
N LEU A 62 -11.21 11.98 7.87
CA LEU A 62 -9.94 11.35 8.24
C LEU A 62 -10.11 10.38 9.42
N PRO A 63 -9.45 9.20 9.40
CA PRO A 63 -8.69 8.65 8.26
C PRO A 63 -9.61 8.07 7.17
N PHE A 64 -10.84 7.69 7.55
CA PHE A 64 -11.86 7.14 6.66
C PHE A 64 -13.23 7.76 6.95
N LYS A 65 -14.12 7.75 5.94
CA LYS A 65 -15.53 8.11 6.10
C LYS A 65 -16.19 7.36 7.26
N ASN A 66 -16.98 8.09 8.06
CA ASN A 66 -17.68 7.52 9.20
C ASN A 66 -18.58 6.34 8.81
N GLY A 67 -18.47 5.26 9.58
CA GLY A 67 -19.25 4.04 9.37
C GLY A 67 -18.84 3.19 8.16
N MET A 68 -17.77 3.54 7.43
CA MET A 68 -17.27 2.73 6.32
C MET A 68 -16.73 1.37 6.79
N PHE A 69 -16.09 1.34 7.97
CA PHE A 69 -15.49 0.14 8.54
C PHE A 69 -16.04 -0.14 9.94
N ARG A 70 -16.31 -1.42 10.23
CA ARG A 70 -16.72 -1.88 11.57
C ARG A 70 -15.55 -1.90 12.55
N ASN A 71 -14.36 -2.21 12.07
CA ASN A 71 -13.15 -2.33 12.86
C ASN A 71 -12.12 -1.32 12.34
N LEU A 72 -11.48 -0.62 13.28
CA LEU A 72 -10.40 0.33 13.02
C LEU A 72 -9.21 -0.04 13.92
N ASP A 73 -8.01 -0.02 13.36
CA ASP A 73 -6.76 -0.19 14.07
C ASP A 73 -5.73 0.80 13.51
N LYS A 74 -4.70 1.12 14.28
CA LYS A 74 -3.64 2.01 13.82
C LYS A 74 -2.29 1.70 14.43
N ALA A 75 -1.24 2.10 13.73
CA ALA A 75 0.14 2.06 14.20
C ALA A 75 0.82 3.42 13.97
N LYS A 76 1.81 3.74 14.80
CA LYS A 76 2.69 4.90 14.59
C LYS A 76 4.03 4.43 14.07
N ILE A 77 4.49 5.01 12.99
CA ILE A 77 5.86 4.86 12.49
C ILE A 77 6.74 5.77 13.35
N LEU A 78 7.80 5.20 13.90
CA LEU A 78 8.75 5.90 14.78
C LEU A 78 10.15 5.55 14.32
N GLU A 79 11.12 6.36 14.72
CA GLU A 79 12.52 6.01 14.51
C GLU A 79 12.83 4.64 15.14
N ASN A 80 13.41 3.74 14.34
CA ASN A 80 13.84 2.40 14.75
C ASN A 80 12.73 1.39 15.12
N ASN A 81 11.49 1.57 14.64
CA ASN A 81 10.39 0.60 14.87
C ASN A 81 9.96 -0.19 13.63
N ASP A 82 10.83 -0.29 12.62
CA ASP A 82 10.47 -0.90 11.34
C ASP A 82 10.00 -2.35 11.47
N LYS A 83 10.60 -3.11 12.39
CA LYS A 83 10.22 -4.52 12.64
C LYS A 83 8.82 -4.61 13.23
N GLU A 84 8.45 -3.68 14.10
CA GLU A 84 7.13 -3.56 14.71
C GLU A 84 6.08 -3.19 13.68
N ILE A 85 6.38 -2.26 12.77
CA ILE A 85 5.49 -1.90 11.67
C ILE A 85 5.32 -3.06 10.71
N THR A 86 6.41 -3.72 10.29
CA THR A 86 6.27 -4.88 9.41
C THR A 86 5.48 -6.00 10.07
N LYS A 87 5.69 -6.24 11.37
CA LYS A 87 4.87 -7.19 12.12
C LYS A 87 3.41 -6.76 12.13
N TRP A 88 3.11 -5.49 12.41
CA TRP A 88 1.73 -5.00 12.45
C TRP A 88 1.02 -5.14 11.09
N LEU A 89 1.73 -4.92 9.98
CA LEU A 89 1.24 -5.17 8.61
C LEU A 89 1.02 -6.66 8.35
N TYR A 90 1.97 -7.52 8.73
CA TYR A 90 1.82 -8.98 8.64
C TYR A 90 0.52 -9.46 9.32
N GLN A 91 0.22 -8.87 10.49
CA GLN A 91 -0.94 -9.23 11.30
C GLN A 91 -2.29 -8.82 10.72
N ARG A 92 -2.35 -8.14 9.56
CA ARG A 92 -3.61 -7.81 8.89
C ARG A 92 -4.35 -9.02 8.32
N ALA A 93 -3.70 -10.20 8.29
CA ALA A 93 -4.26 -11.45 7.77
C ALA A 93 -4.76 -11.36 6.31
N ILE A 94 -4.16 -10.47 5.52
CA ILE A 94 -4.37 -10.38 4.08
C ILE A 94 -3.46 -11.43 3.42
N PRO A 95 -3.96 -12.28 2.50
CA PRO A 95 -3.12 -13.27 1.83
C PRO A 95 -1.94 -12.63 1.11
N PHE A 96 -0.74 -13.20 1.23
CA PHE A 96 0.47 -12.59 0.68
C PHE A 96 0.50 -12.49 -0.85
N ASP A 97 -0.17 -13.41 -1.53
CA ASP A 97 -0.34 -13.43 -2.98
C ASP A 97 -1.49 -12.54 -3.47
N LYS A 98 -2.26 -11.95 -2.54
CA LYS A 98 -3.36 -11.02 -2.86
C LYS A 98 -2.81 -9.82 -3.63
N GLU A 99 -3.35 -9.61 -4.83
CA GLU A 99 -3.15 -8.38 -5.57
C GLU A 99 -3.80 -7.20 -4.84
N VAL A 100 -3.06 -6.11 -4.73
CA VAL A 100 -3.45 -4.86 -4.06
C VAL A 100 -3.06 -3.66 -4.91
N PHE A 101 -3.80 -2.57 -4.72
CA PHE A 101 -3.60 -1.29 -5.40
C PHE A 101 -3.04 -0.29 -4.42
N LEU A 102 -2.02 0.45 -4.85
CA LEU A 102 -1.40 1.56 -4.12
C LEU A 102 -1.76 2.84 -4.87
N SER A 103 -2.36 3.80 -4.18
CA SER A 103 -2.68 5.12 -4.73
C SER A 103 -2.08 6.20 -3.85
N TRP A 104 -1.07 6.91 -4.37
CA TRP A 104 -0.53 8.11 -3.73
C TRP A 104 -1.32 9.35 -4.13
N ASN A 105 -1.67 9.44 -5.41
CA ASN A 105 -2.49 10.51 -5.99
C ASN A 105 -2.84 10.16 -7.45
N GLY A 106 -3.52 11.06 -8.16
CA GLY A 106 -3.85 10.87 -9.58
C GLY A 106 -2.66 10.77 -10.54
N ASN A 107 -1.42 11.06 -10.11
CA ASN A 107 -0.24 10.88 -10.96
C ASN A 107 0.56 9.62 -10.63
N ASN A 108 0.37 9.04 -9.44
CA ASN A 108 1.16 7.93 -8.95
C ASN A 108 0.28 6.83 -8.39
N GLY A 109 0.31 5.68 -9.06
CA GLY A 109 -0.35 4.46 -8.64
C GLY A 109 0.48 3.23 -9.00
N MET A 110 0.23 2.12 -8.30
CA MET A 110 0.95 0.88 -8.51
C MET A 110 0.07 -0.33 -8.19
N ILE A 111 0.26 -1.41 -8.94
CA ILE A 111 -0.28 -2.74 -8.62
C ILE A 111 0.86 -3.59 -8.07
N THR A 112 0.62 -4.29 -6.97
CA THR A 112 1.57 -5.30 -6.47
C THR A 112 0.84 -6.37 -5.67
N LYS A 113 1.60 -7.26 -5.00
CA LYS A 113 1.07 -8.23 -4.05
C LYS A 113 1.24 -7.71 -2.63
N TRP A 114 0.32 -8.07 -1.73
CA TRP A 114 0.36 -7.65 -0.33
C TRP A 114 1.72 -7.91 0.33
N LYS A 115 2.37 -9.02 0.00
CA LYS A 115 3.70 -9.36 0.52
C LYS A 115 4.77 -8.29 0.28
N PHE A 116 4.69 -7.55 -0.83
CA PHE A 116 5.63 -6.47 -1.14
C PHE A 116 5.30 -5.19 -0.38
N VAL A 117 4.02 -4.95 -0.10
CA VAL A 117 3.62 -3.88 0.84
C VAL A 117 4.19 -4.16 2.22
N VAL A 118 4.07 -5.39 2.73
CA VAL A 118 4.65 -5.77 4.04
C VAL A 118 6.17 -5.66 4.03
N LYS A 119 6.85 -6.16 3.00
CA LYS A 119 8.32 -6.23 2.93
C LYS A 119 8.98 -4.86 2.70
N TYR A 120 8.37 -4.00 1.90
CA TYR A 120 8.94 -2.74 1.42
C TYR A 120 8.10 -1.52 1.84
N TRP A 121 7.39 -1.60 2.96
CA TRP A 121 6.52 -0.51 3.40
C TRP A 121 7.29 0.82 3.57
N ASN A 122 8.54 0.74 4.01
CA ASN A 122 9.44 1.88 4.21
C ASN A 122 10.04 2.41 2.90
N SER A 123 9.99 1.66 1.79
CA SER A 123 10.34 2.14 0.45
C SER A 123 9.13 2.75 -0.28
N ILE A 124 7.92 2.23 -0.03
CA ILE A 124 6.69 2.73 -0.69
C ILE A 124 6.15 4.01 -0.05
N PHE A 125 6.43 4.26 1.24
CA PHE A 125 5.86 5.39 1.98
C PHE A 125 6.91 6.13 2.78
N TYR A 126 7.04 7.44 2.52
CA TYR A 126 7.88 8.37 3.28
C TYR A 126 7.01 9.38 4.03
N GLY A 127 7.13 9.36 5.37
CA GLY A 127 6.48 10.32 6.25
C GLY A 127 6.77 11.77 5.89
N GLY A 128 5.81 12.65 6.14
CA GLY A 128 5.86 14.09 5.82
C GLY A 128 5.74 14.45 4.34
N ALA A 129 5.84 13.47 3.43
CA ALA A 129 5.78 13.69 1.98
C ALA A 129 4.58 13.00 1.32
N ASP A 130 4.21 11.82 1.82
CA ASP A 130 3.21 10.96 1.18
C ASP A 130 1.92 10.87 1.99
N ASP A 131 0.81 10.77 1.26
CA ASP A 131 -0.38 10.06 1.72
C ASP A 131 -0.55 8.88 0.76
N LEU A 132 -0.65 7.65 1.28
CA LEU A 132 -0.74 6.43 0.47
C LEU A 132 -1.89 5.55 0.94
N THR A 133 -2.82 5.28 0.04
CA THR A 133 -3.92 4.34 0.27
C THR A 133 -3.63 3.01 -0.40
N VAL A 134 -3.65 1.93 0.37
CA VAL A 134 -3.52 0.54 -0.09
C VAL A 134 -4.83 -0.19 0.10
N PHE A 135 -5.35 -0.80 -0.96
CA PHE A 135 -6.67 -1.42 -0.95
C PHE A 135 -6.81 -2.52 -2.00
N ASP A 136 -7.96 -3.21 -1.98
CA ASP A 136 -8.43 -4.03 -3.10
C ASP A 136 -9.79 -3.51 -3.60
N GLN A 137 -10.21 -3.98 -4.78
CA GLN A 137 -11.45 -3.53 -5.42
C GLN A 137 -12.73 -3.70 -4.58
N SER A 138 -12.70 -4.53 -3.53
CA SER A 138 -13.89 -4.77 -2.69
C SER A 138 -14.10 -3.67 -1.66
N LEU A 139 -13.04 -2.95 -1.28
CA LEU A 139 -13.02 -2.03 -0.14
C LEU A 139 -13.55 -2.65 1.18
N GLU A 140 -13.51 -3.98 1.33
CA GLU A 140 -13.79 -4.66 2.60
C GLU A 140 -12.71 -4.35 3.66
N TRP A 141 -11.58 -3.82 3.21
CA TRP A 141 -10.52 -3.26 4.03
C TRP A 141 -9.82 -2.13 3.26
N THR A 142 -9.17 -1.24 4.00
CA THR A 142 -8.28 -0.21 3.45
C THR A 142 -7.19 0.08 4.45
N LEU A 143 -5.98 0.26 3.96
CA LEU A 143 -4.84 0.72 4.71
C LEU A 143 -4.47 2.13 4.22
N PHE A 144 -4.29 3.06 5.15
CA PHE A 144 -3.92 4.43 4.84
C PHE A 144 -2.66 4.80 5.61
N PHE A 145 -1.56 4.97 4.88
CA PHE A 145 -0.36 5.61 5.40
C PHE A 145 -0.57 7.12 5.30
N PHE A 146 -0.58 7.78 6.45
CA PHE A 146 -0.84 9.20 6.61
C PHE A 146 0.48 9.93 6.84
N HIS A 147 0.68 11.07 6.18
CA HIS A 147 1.93 11.84 6.23
C HIS A 147 2.41 12.22 7.64
N GLU A 148 1.58 12.13 8.68
CA GLU A 148 1.98 12.32 10.09
C GLU A 148 2.57 11.05 10.74
N ASP A 149 3.21 10.17 9.96
CA ASP A 149 3.82 8.92 10.44
C ASP A 149 2.81 7.99 11.15
N GLU A 150 1.57 7.96 10.66
CA GLU A 150 0.52 7.05 11.15
C GLU A 150 0.04 6.11 10.04
N ILE A 151 -0.22 4.86 10.39
CA ILE A 151 -0.88 3.90 9.51
C ILE A 151 -2.24 3.58 10.11
N HIS A 152 -3.31 3.80 9.34
CA HIS A 152 -4.68 3.48 9.72
C HIS A 152 -5.17 2.29 8.92
N PHE A 153 -5.78 1.31 9.58
CA PHE A 153 -6.38 0.15 8.93
C PHE A 153 -7.86 0.07 9.28
N GLY A 154 -8.71 0.09 8.26
CA GLY A 154 -10.13 -0.17 8.40
C GLY A 154 -10.50 -1.50 7.78
N THR A 155 -11.39 -2.27 8.42
CA THR A 155 -11.96 -3.49 7.82
C THR A 155 -13.37 -3.80 8.30
N ASN A 156 -14.16 -4.44 7.43
CA ASN A 156 -15.49 -4.97 7.73
C ASN A 156 -15.47 -6.48 8.08
N LYS A 157 -14.33 -7.14 7.91
CA LYS A 157 -14.13 -8.52 8.35
C LYS A 157 -13.92 -8.57 9.86
N ASN A 158 -14.28 -9.70 10.46
CA ASN A 158 -13.85 -10.00 11.82
C ASN A 158 -12.32 -10.04 11.82
N TYR A 159 -11.72 -9.14 12.58
CA TYR A 159 -10.29 -8.97 12.64
C TYR A 159 -9.76 -9.60 13.92
N GLU A 160 -9.03 -10.71 13.78
CA GLU A 160 -8.19 -11.28 14.83
C GLU A 160 -6.74 -11.21 14.35
N PRO A 161 -5.87 -10.43 15.02
CA PRO A 161 -4.46 -10.33 14.65
C PRO A 161 -3.80 -11.72 14.67
N ILE A 162 -3.02 -12.05 13.64
CA ILE A 162 -2.20 -13.26 13.67
C ILE A 162 -1.13 -13.10 14.77
N VAL A 163 -1.14 -13.95 15.79
CA VAL A 163 -0.24 -13.77 16.94
C VAL A 163 1.19 -14.22 16.62
N GLU A 164 1.33 -15.21 15.73
CA GLU A 164 2.63 -15.76 15.32
C GLU A 164 3.21 -14.98 14.14
N PHE A 165 4.39 -14.40 14.34
CA PHE A 165 5.15 -13.72 13.31
C PHE A 165 6.31 -14.61 12.87
N ASP A 166 6.23 -15.11 11.64
CA ASP A 166 7.32 -15.87 11.03
C ASP A 166 8.38 -14.91 10.46
N LYS A 167 9.57 -14.92 11.05
CA LYS A 167 10.70 -14.07 10.68
C LYS A 167 11.43 -14.55 9.43
N ASP A 168 11.29 -15.82 9.06
CA ASP A 168 12.03 -16.41 7.95
C ASP A 168 11.48 -15.94 6.59
N TRP A 169 10.28 -15.34 6.58
CA TRP A 169 9.68 -14.68 5.42
C TRP A 169 10.56 -13.58 4.78
N PHE A 170 11.40 -12.88 5.55
CA PHE A 170 12.19 -11.77 5.00
C PHE A 170 13.34 -12.21 4.11
N VAL A 171 13.76 -13.48 4.21
CA VAL A 171 15.01 -14.00 3.65
C VAL A 171 14.86 -14.43 2.18
N ILE A 172 13.64 -14.47 1.63
CA ILE A 172 13.35 -14.84 0.23
C ILE A 172 13.20 -13.60 -0.65
#